data_AF-A0A1M3HAG8-F1
#
_entry.id   AF-A0A1M3HAG8-F1
#
_cell.length_a   1.000
_cell.length_b   1.000
_cell.length_c   1.000
_cell.angle_alpha   90.00
_cell.angle_beta   90.00
_cell.angle_gamma   90.00
#
_symmetry.space_group_name_H-M   'P 1'
#
loop_
_entity.id
_entity.type
_entity.pdbx_description
1 polymer ?
#
loop_
_entity_poly.entity_id
_entity_poly.type
_entity_poly.pdbx_seq_one_letter_code
_entity_poly.pdbx_strand_id
1 'polypeptide(L)'
;MSLFADILDVHTDWLTRKGFDQQGLGLTGTNEDLLNRLEDALFNTVCDKKNFWARKPLDINLKITGHLGHHKQELVNFHFHYVYYPKRPKLNLLSLQAEWKGITDTWLITGDRQHLLPSSEHAYQQLYYKANMRQINTAIHISPQIAEFRPRLH
;
A
#
# COMPACT_ATOMS: atom_id res chain seq x y z
N MET A 1 -27.92 -12.43 4.85
CA MET A 1 -26.68 -11.62 4.96
C MET A 1 -26.99 -10.22 4.48
N SER A 2 -26.33 -9.20 5.02
CA SER A 2 -26.54 -7.80 4.61
C SER A 2 -25.65 -7.46 3.42
N LEU A 3 -26.12 -6.62 2.50
CA LEU A 3 -25.34 -6.12 1.35
C LEU A 3 -23.99 -5.50 1.77
N PHE A 4 -23.94 -4.96 2.99
CA PHE A 4 -22.72 -4.44 3.59
C PHE A 4 -21.67 -5.53 3.83
N ALA A 5 -22.08 -6.67 4.40
CA ALA A 5 -21.19 -7.79 4.66
C ALA A 5 -20.67 -8.37 3.33
N ASP A 6 -21.54 -8.53 2.32
CA ASP A 6 -21.14 -9.05 1.02
C ASP A 6 -20.10 -8.14 0.32
N ILE A 7 -20.24 -6.81 0.43
CA ILE A 7 -19.26 -5.87 -0.10
C ILE A 7 -17.92 -6.01 0.64
N LEU A 8 -17.94 -6.12 1.97
CA LEU A 8 -16.74 -6.20 2.78
C LEU A 8 -15.98 -7.52 2.53
N ASP A 9 -16.69 -8.65 2.50
CA ASP A 9 -16.11 -9.99 2.29
C ASP A 9 -15.26 -10.06 1.01
N VAL A 10 -15.77 -9.48 -0.07
CA VAL A 10 -15.06 -9.43 -1.36
C VAL A 10 -13.73 -8.67 -1.25
N HIS A 11 -13.70 -7.53 -0.54
CA HIS A 11 -12.45 -6.78 -0.35
C HIS A 11 -11.50 -7.47 0.61
N THR A 12 -12.02 -8.06 1.69
CA THR A 12 -11.26 -8.84 2.68
C THR A 12 -10.54 -10.01 2.01
N ASP A 13 -11.25 -10.78 1.17
CA ASP A 13 -10.68 -11.89 0.40
C ASP A 13 -9.53 -11.43 -0.50
N TRP A 14 -9.70 -10.31 -1.19
CA TRP A 14 -8.66 -9.79 -2.09
C TRP A 14 -7.43 -9.29 -1.36
N LEU A 15 -7.61 -8.52 -0.29
CA LEU A 15 -6.51 -8.06 0.54
C LEU A 15 -5.73 -9.24 1.10
N THR A 16 -6.43 -10.27 1.57
CA THR A 16 -5.82 -11.51 2.07
C THR A 16 -5.01 -12.22 0.99
N ARG A 17 -5.57 -12.42 -0.21
CA ARG A 17 -4.83 -13.01 -1.36
C ARG A 17 -3.61 -12.21 -1.77
N LYS A 18 -3.60 -10.90 -1.53
CA LYS A 18 -2.49 -10.00 -1.83
C LYS A 18 -1.51 -9.84 -0.66
N GLY A 19 -1.73 -10.52 0.46
CA GLY A 19 -0.85 -10.51 1.63
C GLY A 19 -0.95 -9.22 2.45
N PHE A 20 -2.10 -8.55 2.44
CA PHE A 20 -2.42 -7.40 3.28
C PHE A 20 -3.23 -7.79 4.53
N ASP A 21 -3.23 -9.07 4.87
CA ASP A 21 -3.77 -9.61 6.11
C ASP A 21 -2.72 -9.57 7.23
N GLN A 22 -3.13 -9.97 8.44
CA GLN A 22 -2.28 -10.03 9.61
C GLN A 22 -1.00 -10.84 9.36
N GLN A 23 -1.09 -11.98 8.67
CA GLN A 23 0.07 -12.84 8.42
C GLN A 23 0.99 -12.24 7.36
N GLY A 24 0.41 -11.77 6.24
CA GLY A 24 1.15 -11.17 5.13
C GLY A 24 1.91 -9.90 5.52
N LEU A 25 1.32 -9.07 6.40
CA LEU A 25 1.96 -7.87 6.92
C LEU A 25 2.78 -8.11 8.20
N GLY A 26 2.81 -9.33 8.75
CA GLY A 26 3.57 -9.61 9.96
C GLY A 26 3.08 -8.85 11.19
N LEU A 27 1.77 -8.62 11.30
CA LEU A 27 1.14 -7.89 12.39
C LEU A 27 0.98 -8.78 13.64
N THR A 28 1.04 -8.18 14.81
CA THR A 28 0.98 -8.88 16.11
C THR A 28 -0.45 -9.22 16.58
N GLY A 29 -1.47 -8.97 15.75
CA GLY A 29 -2.86 -9.38 16.03
C GLY A 29 -3.60 -8.46 16.99
N THR A 30 -3.52 -7.16 16.75
CA THR A 30 -4.24 -6.15 17.55
C THR A 30 -5.35 -5.50 16.72
N ASN A 31 -6.20 -4.66 17.34
CA ASN A 31 -7.23 -3.89 16.63
C ASN A 31 -6.69 -2.97 15.52
N GLU A 32 -5.36 -2.87 15.37
CA GLU A 32 -4.73 -2.13 14.28
C GLU A 32 -4.70 -2.88 12.94
N ASP A 33 -5.13 -4.15 12.91
CA ASP A 33 -5.17 -4.95 11.68
C ASP A 33 -6.00 -4.26 10.58
N LEU A 34 -5.48 -4.28 9.34
CA LEU A 34 -6.07 -3.57 8.22
C LEU A 34 -7.54 -3.94 7.97
N LEU A 35 -7.88 -5.22 8.10
CA LEU A 35 -9.22 -5.74 7.82
C LEU A 35 -10.25 -5.22 8.82
N ASN A 36 -9.92 -5.24 10.11
CA ASN A 36 -10.76 -4.68 11.17
C ASN A 36 -10.96 -3.18 10.97
N ARG A 37 -9.89 -2.46 10.62
CA ARG A 37 -9.97 -1.02 10.35
C ARG A 37 -10.79 -0.68 9.10
N LEU A 38 -10.79 -1.56 8.10
CA LEU A 38 -11.63 -1.41 6.92
C LEU A 38 -13.11 -1.61 7.26
N GLU A 39 -13.42 -2.65 8.04
CA GLU A 39 -14.77 -2.89 8.56
C GLU A 39 -15.28 -1.68 9.36
N ASP A 40 -14.52 -1.25 10.36
CA ASP A 40 -14.87 -0.11 11.21
C ASP A 40 -15.04 1.17 10.40
N ALA A 41 -14.13 1.45 9.46
CA ALA A 41 -14.22 2.65 8.65
C ALA A 41 -15.43 2.64 7.71
N LEU A 42 -15.73 1.50 7.10
CA LEU A 42 -16.91 1.36 6.24
C LEU A 42 -18.19 1.48 7.07
N PHE A 43 -18.25 0.82 8.23
CA PHE A 43 -19.40 0.89 9.13
C PHE A 43 -19.66 2.33 9.56
N ASN A 44 -18.62 3.02 10.05
CA ASN A 44 -18.73 4.42 10.46
C ASN A 44 -19.14 5.33 9.29
N THR A 45 -18.60 5.09 8.09
CA THR A 45 -18.94 5.88 6.90
C THR A 45 -20.42 5.72 6.51
N VAL A 46 -20.95 4.50 6.59
CA VAL A 46 -22.34 4.17 6.20
C VAL A 46 -23.34 4.57 7.30
N CYS A 47 -23.00 4.36 8.56
CA CYS A 47 -23.88 4.58 9.71
C CYS A 47 -23.87 6.02 10.24
N ASP A 48 -22.91 6.87 9.83
CA ASP A 48 -22.93 8.29 10.19
C ASP A 48 -24.21 8.94 9.63
N LYS A 49 -25.03 9.51 10.53
CA LYS A 49 -26.28 10.20 10.20
C LYS A 49 -26.09 11.31 9.16
N LYS A 50 -24.91 11.93 9.09
CA LYS A 50 -24.57 12.96 8.09
C LYS A 50 -24.38 12.36 6.69
N ASN A 51 -23.93 11.10 6.63
CA ASN A 51 -23.62 10.39 5.39
C ASN A 51 -24.76 9.50 4.90
N PHE A 52 -25.73 9.18 5.77
CA PHE A 52 -26.90 8.36 5.42
C PHE A 52 -27.68 8.90 4.21
N TRP A 53 -27.73 10.24 4.05
CA TRP A 53 -28.36 10.92 2.91
C TRP A 53 -27.37 11.40 1.85
N ALA A 54 -26.09 11.04 1.97
CA ALA A 54 -25.05 11.51 1.06
C ALA A 54 -25.36 11.06 -0.37
N ARG A 55 -25.40 12.04 -1.28
CA ARG A 55 -25.56 11.81 -2.73
C ARG A 55 -24.24 11.76 -3.47
N LYS A 56 -23.14 12.04 -2.76
CA LYS A 56 -21.77 12.09 -3.28
C LYS A 56 -20.99 10.86 -2.81
N PRO A 57 -19.95 10.43 -3.54
CA PRO A 57 -19.03 9.42 -3.05
C PRO A 57 -18.36 9.86 -1.74
N LEU A 58 -18.04 8.89 -0.88
CA LEU A 58 -17.44 9.11 0.43
C LEU A 58 -16.06 8.47 0.48
N ASP A 59 -15.03 9.27 0.80
CA ASP A 59 -13.65 8.81 0.88
C ASP A 59 -13.36 8.10 2.20
N ILE A 60 -12.65 6.98 2.11
CA ILE A 60 -12.15 6.21 3.25
C ILE A 60 -10.64 6.03 3.06
N ASN A 61 -9.85 6.56 3.99
CA ASN A 61 -8.39 6.49 3.93
C ASN A 61 -7.84 5.66 5.09
N LEU A 62 -7.13 4.58 4.78
CA LEU A 62 -6.59 3.66 5.78
C LEU A 62 -5.07 3.60 5.67
N LYS A 63 -4.39 3.82 6.79
CA LYS A 63 -2.93 3.77 6.87
C LYS A 63 -2.48 2.63 7.77
N ILE A 64 -1.69 1.70 7.28
CA ILE A 64 -1.18 0.55 8.04
C ILE A 64 0.33 0.45 7.87
N THR A 65 1.03 -0.05 8.88
CA THR A 65 2.46 -0.35 8.80
C THR A 65 2.65 -1.85 8.87
N GLY A 66 3.30 -2.42 7.85
CA GLY A 66 3.62 -3.84 7.78
C GLY A 66 5.11 -4.10 8.02
N HIS A 67 5.41 -5.31 8.45
CA HIS A 67 6.74 -5.88 8.63
C HIS A 67 7.06 -6.83 7.48
N LEU A 68 7.89 -6.36 6.54
CA LEU A 68 8.21 -7.05 5.29
C LEU A 68 9.72 -7.30 5.15
N GLY A 69 10.10 -7.89 4.02
CA GLY A 69 11.48 -8.23 3.70
C GLY A 69 12.00 -9.47 4.42
N HIS A 70 13.30 -9.73 4.27
CA HIS A 70 13.91 -10.91 4.88
C HIS A 70 13.75 -10.86 6.41
N HIS A 71 13.22 -11.95 6.99
CA HIS A 71 12.87 -12.05 8.41
C HIS A 71 11.83 -11.05 8.95
N LYS A 72 11.05 -10.35 8.10
CA LYS A 72 10.01 -9.39 8.52
C LYS A 72 10.53 -8.26 9.43
N GLN A 73 11.73 -7.75 9.16
CA GLN A 73 12.33 -6.68 9.96
C GLN A 73 12.07 -5.26 9.41
N GLU A 74 11.66 -5.14 8.15
CA GLU A 74 11.52 -3.85 7.48
C GLU A 74 10.11 -3.29 7.65
N LEU A 75 10.01 -2.09 8.22
CA LEU A 75 8.74 -1.38 8.40
C LEU A 75 8.36 -0.64 7.12
N VAL A 76 7.25 -1.04 6.49
CA VAL A 76 6.71 -0.46 5.27
C VAL A 76 5.35 0.15 5.57
N ASN A 77 5.18 1.43 5.28
CA ASN A 77 3.90 2.12 5.44
C ASN A 77 3.06 1.96 4.18
N PHE A 78 1.79 1.60 4.35
CA PHE A 78 0.81 1.49 3.28
C PHE A 78 -0.35 2.44 3.55
N HIS A 79 -0.83 3.08 2.49
CA HIS A 79 -1.97 3.97 2.51
C HIS A 79 -2.95 3.56 1.43
N PHE A 80 -4.12 3.09 1.86
CA PHE A 80 -5.22 2.66 1.01
C PHE A 80 -6.25 3.77 0.91
N HIS A 81 -6.60 4.14 -0.31
CA HIS A 81 -7.66 5.11 -0.59
C HIS A 81 -8.85 4.37 -1.19
N TYR A 82 -9.92 4.28 -0.41
CA TYR A 82 -11.20 3.72 -0.80
C TYR A 82 -12.23 4.81 -1.05
N VAL A 83 -13.20 4.51 -1.91
CA VAL A 83 -14.39 5.34 -2.11
C VAL A 83 -15.63 4.48 -2.05
N TYR A 84 -16.55 4.86 -1.16
CA TYR A 84 -17.88 4.28 -1.05
C TYR A 84 -18.90 5.09 -1.83
N TYR A 85 -19.72 4.41 -2.63
CA TYR A 85 -20.75 5.01 -3.47
C TYR A 85 -22.15 4.74 -2.89
N PRO A 86 -22.76 5.66 -2.12
CA PRO A 86 -24.03 5.39 -1.44
C PRO A 86 -25.22 5.19 -2.40
N LYS A 87 -25.24 5.84 -3.57
CA LYS A 87 -26.32 5.68 -4.58
C LYS A 87 -26.34 4.32 -5.26
N ARG A 88 -25.18 3.66 -5.31
CA ARG A 88 -24.98 2.32 -5.89
C ARG A 88 -24.03 1.62 -4.93
N PRO A 89 -24.55 1.05 -3.83
CA PRO A 89 -23.74 0.58 -2.71
C PRO A 89 -22.57 -0.28 -3.20
N LYS A 90 -21.40 0.34 -3.19
CA LYS A 90 -20.17 -0.22 -3.76
C LYS A 90 -18.99 0.44 -3.09
N LEU A 91 -18.01 -0.37 -2.74
CA LEU A 91 -16.72 0.07 -2.24
C LEU A 91 -15.68 -0.17 -3.33
N ASN A 92 -14.88 0.84 -3.66
CA ASN A 92 -13.77 0.72 -4.61
C ASN A 92 -12.48 1.12 -3.92
N LEU A 93 -11.45 0.29 -4.05
CA LEU A 93 -10.06 0.69 -3.76
C LEU A 93 -9.55 1.47 -4.97
N LEU A 94 -9.25 2.77 -4.81
CA LEU A 94 -8.79 3.65 -5.89
C LEU A 94 -7.28 3.71 -6.00
N SER A 95 -6.56 3.60 -4.88
CA SER A 95 -5.11 3.55 -4.90
C SER A 95 -4.52 2.90 -3.67
N LEU A 96 -3.35 2.32 -3.87
CA LEU A 96 -2.41 1.96 -2.81
C LEU A 96 -1.17 2.83 -2.96
N GLN A 97 -0.78 3.52 -1.90
CA GLN A 97 0.55 4.14 -1.79
C GLN A 97 1.36 3.34 -0.77
N ALA A 98 2.62 3.06 -1.08
CA ALA A 98 3.55 2.44 -0.15
C ALA A 98 4.78 3.33 0.04
N GLU A 99 5.34 3.32 1.24
CA GLU A 99 6.51 4.09 1.61
C GLU A 99 7.48 3.26 2.47
N TRP A 100 8.76 3.29 2.08
CA TRP A 100 9.85 2.66 2.82
C TRP A 100 11.12 3.49 2.69
N LYS A 101 11.73 3.86 3.82
CA LYS A 101 12.99 4.65 3.88
C LYS A 101 12.96 5.92 3.00
N GLY A 102 11.82 6.63 2.99
CA GLY A 102 11.62 7.86 2.20
C GLY A 102 11.45 7.63 0.68
N ILE A 103 11.41 6.39 0.22
CA ILE A 103 11.00 6.03 -1.14
C ILE A 103 9.50 5.76 -1.11
N THR A 104 8.79 6.35 -2.06
CA THR A 104 7.34 6.19 -2.21
C THR A 104 7.03 5.59 -3.58
N ASP A 105 6.01 4.75 -3.62
CA ASP A 105 5.38 4.30 -4.86
C ASP A 105 3.85 4.29 -4.72
N THR A 106 3.16 4.52 -5.83
CA THR A 106 1.68 4.60 -5.84
C THR A 106 1.12 3.81 -7.01
N TRP A 107 0.23 2.88 -6.70
CA TRP A 107 -0.54 2.10 -7.66
C TRP A 107 -1.97 2.63 -7.73
N LEU A 108 -2.38 3.07 -8.91
CA LEU A 108 -3.76 3.47 -9.19
C LEU A 108 -4.58 2.23 -9.58
N ILE A 109 -5.68 2.01 -8.87
CA ILE A 109 -6.57 0.86 -9.00
C ILE A 109 -7.90 1.42 -9.49
N THR A 110 -8.01 1.58 -10.81
CA THR A 110 -9.17 2.24 -11.40
C THR A 110 -10.37 1.28 -11.49
N GLY A 111 -11.50 1.65 -10.88
CA GLY A 111 -12.76 0.91 -11.01
C GLY A 111 -12.71 -0.50 -10.43
N ASP A 112 -13.20 -1.49 -11.19
CA ASP A 112 -13.26 -2.91 -10.77
C ASP A 112 -11.97 -3.69 -11.04
N ARG A 113 -10.86 -3.00 -11.30
CA ARG A 113 -9.59 -3.62 -11.70
C ARG A 113 -8.74 -4.01 -10.49
N GLN A 114 -9.27 -4.78 -9.55
CA GLN A 114 -8.48 -5.14 -8.35
C GLN A 114 -7.29 -6.06 -8.67
N HIS A 115 -7.21 -6.64 -9.87
CA HIS A 115 -6.00 -7.31 -10.35
C HIS A 115 -4.76 -6.39 -10.38
N LEU A 116 -4.97 -5.06 -10.47
CA LEU A 116 -3.91 -4.05 -10.45
C LEU A 116 -3.32 -3.80 -9.06
N LEU A 117 -3.97 -4.28 -7.98
CA LEU A 117 -3.40 -4.23 -6.64
C LEU A 117 -2.15 -5.14 -6.61
N PRO A 118 -0.94 -4.62 -6.36
CA PRO A 118 0.24 -5.47 -6.14
C PRO A 118 0.07 -6.30 -4.87
N SER A 119 0.83 -7.39 -4.72
CA SER A 119 0.98 -7.99 -3.39
C SER A 119 1.83 -7.10 -2.48
N SER A 120 1.68 -7.24 -1.16
CA SER A 120 2.48 -6.53 -0.16
C SER A 120 3.99 -6.73 -0.38
N GLU A 121 4.39 -7.98 -0.63
CA GLU A 121 5.78 -8.34 -0.93
C GLU A 121 6.27 -7.71 -2.25
N HIS A 122 5.43 -7.69 -3.30
CA HIS A 122 5.80 -7.05 -4.56
C HIS A 122 5.96 -5.53 -4.41
N ALA A 123 5.06 -4.89 -3.66
CA ALA A 123 5.15 -3.46 -3.36
C ALA A 123 6.48 -3.14 -2.62
N TYR A 124 6.84 -3.95 -1.62
CA TYR A 124 8.12 -3.82 -0.93
C TYR A 124 9.31 -4.02 -1.88
N GLN A 125 9.29 -5.05 -2.73
CA GLN A 125 10.37 -5.31 -3.69
C GLN A 125 10.60 -4.15 -4.66
N GLN A 126 9.53 -3.48 -5.13
CA GLN A 126 9.66 -2.30 -5.98
C GLN A 126 10.32 -1.12 -5.23
N LEU A 127 9.94 -0.89 -3.98
CA LEU A 127 10.56 0.13 -3.13
C LEU A 127 12.04 -0.19 -2.87
N TYR A 128 12.35 -1.45 -2.54
CA TYR A 128 13.71 -1.95 -2.33
C TYR A 128 14.58 -1.73 -3.56
N TYR A 129 14.09 -2.12 -4.74
CA TYR A 129 14.79 -1.92 -6.00
C TYR A 129 15.06 -0.43 -6.28
N LYS A 130 14.05 0.44 -6.12
CA LYS A 130 14.18 1.90 -6.29
C LYS A 130 15.21 2.51 -5.34
N ALA A 131 15.27 2.06 -4.09
CA ALA A 131 16.25 2.53 -3.12
C ALA A 131 17.69 2.16 -3.53
N ASN A 132 17.90 0.91 -3.96
CA ASN A 132 19.23 0.41 -4.32
C ASN A 132 19.71 0.90 -5.68
N MET A 133 18.82 1.13 -6.65
CA MET A 133 19.20 1.81 -7.90
C MET A 133 19.68 3.24 -7.66
N ARG A 134 19.06 3.98 -6.73
CA ARG A 134 19.56 5.30 -6.34
C ARG A 134 20.97 5.21 -5.76
N GLN A 135 21.26 4.23 -4.92
CA GLN A 135 22.60 4.02 -4.38
C GLN A 135 23.64 3.71 -5.47
N ILE A 136 23.31 2.85 -6.44
CA ILE A 136 24.20 2.52 -7.56
C ILE A 136 24.47 3.76 -8.43
N ASN A 137 23.44 4.54 -8.78
CA ASN A 137 23.63 5.74 -9.59
C ASN A 137 24.46 6.81 -8.85
N THR A 138 24.28 6.98 -7.54
CA THR A 138 25.12 7.88 -6.74
C THR A 138 26.56 7.37 -6.66
N ALA A 139 26.80 6.07 -6.53
CA ALA A 139 28.14 5.49 -6.51
C ALA A 139 28.88 5.63 -7.84
N ILE A 140 28.18 5.46 -8.98
CA ILE A 140 28.75 5.67 -10.32
C ILE A 140 29.13 7.14 -10.54
N HIS A 141 28.33 8.08 -10.04
CA HIS A 141 28.62 9.52 -10.17
C HIS A 141 29.76 10.03 -9.26
N ILE A 142 30.20 9.27 -8.25
CA ILE A 142 31.31 9.64 -7.36
C ILE A 142 32.68 9.20 -7.93
N SER A 143 32.74 8.38 -8.98
CA SER A 143 34.02 8.04 -9.64
C SER A 143 34.23 8.77 -10.97
N PRO A 144 34.90 9.93 -10.94
CA PRO A 144 35.79 10.30 -12.02
C PRO A 144 37.15 10.79 -11.48
N GLN A 145 37.96 9.90 -10.89
CA GLN A 145 39.42 10.13 -10.74
C GLN A 145 40.20 8.81 -10.82
N ILE A 146 40.09 8.09 -11.95
CA ILE A 146 41.12 7.11 -12.35
C ILE A 146 41.50 7.40 -13.80
N ALA A 147 42.17 8.52 -13.99
CA ALA A 147 43.00 8.76 -15.17
C ALA A 147 43.96 9.88 -14.83
N GLU A 148 45.12 9.52 -14.27
CA GLU A 148 46.42 10.19 -14.51
C GLU A 148 47.54 9.52 -13.69
N PHE A 149 47.69 8.20 -13.82
CA PHE A 149 49.01 7.60 -13.61
C PHE A 149 49.79 7.73 -14.93
N ARG A 150 50.47 8.87 -15.10
CA ARG A 150 51.56 8.95 -16.08
C ARG A 150 52.85 8.44 -15.41
N PRO A 151 53.48 7.36 -15.90
CA PRO A 151 54.83 7.05 -15.48
C PRO A 151 55.75 8.14 -16.05
N ARG A 152 56.45 8.87 -15.16
CA ARG A 152 57.58 9.71 -15.58
C ARG A 152 58.74 8.78 -15.92
N LEU A 153 59.00 8.63 -17.21
CA LEU A 153 60.25 8.07 -17.70
C LEU A 153 61.23 9.22 -17.89
N HIS A 154 62.33 9.15 -17.13
CA HIS A 154 63.63 9.81 -17.21
C HIS A 154 63.68 11.35 -17.33
#